data_AF-A0A1E3VL63-F1
#
_entry.id   AF-A0A1E3VL63-F1
#
_cell.length_a   1.000
_cell.length_b   1.000
_cell.length_c   1.000
_cell.angle_alpha   90.00
_cell.angle_beta   90.00
_cell.angle_gamma   90.00
#
_symmetry.space_group_name_H-M   'P 1'
#
loop_
_entity.id
_entity.type
_entity.pdbx_description
1 polymer ?
#
loop_
_entity_poly.entity_id
_entity_poly.type
_entity_poly.pdbx_seq_one_letter_code
_entity_poly.pdbx_strand_id
1 'polypeptide(L)' 'MRIGDVQRVTGLPRATIYEMMGKGTFPKQVRLSPRAVGWIESEVSAWQRDRIAERDGIEGKAA' A
#
# COMPACT_ATOMS: atom_id res chain seq x y z
N MET A 1 -4.55 -6.16 7.58
CA MET A 1 -3.60 -7.03 6.85
C MET A 1 -2.23 -7.03 7.54
N ARG A 2 -1.56 -8.17 7.67
CA ARG A 2 -0.14 -8.22 8.12
C ARG A 2 0.79 -8.13 6.92
N ILE A 3 2.09 -7.93 7.17
CA ILE A 3 3.09 -7.79 6.09
C ILE A 3 3.05 -8.96 5.09
N GLY A 4 2.88 -10.21 5.56
CA GLY A 4 2.79 -11.37 4.67
C GLY A 4 1.56 -11.33 3.74
N ASP A 5 0.44 -10.81 4.22
CA ASP A 5 -0.76 -10.61 3.39
C ASP A 5 -0.52 -9.52 2.36
N VAL A 6 0.10 -8.41 2.78
CA VAL A 6 0.42 -7.29 1.89
C VAL A 6 1.36 -7.76 0.78
N GLN A 7 2.43 -8.49 1.11
CA GLN A 7 3.34 -9.07 0.12
C GLN A 7 2.61 -10.00 -0.86
N ARG A 8 1.66 -10.80 -0.37
CA ARG A 8 0.87 -11.72 -1.20
C ARG A 8 -0.05 -10.99 -2.16
N VAL A 9 -0.72 -9.92 -1.72
CA VAL A 9 -1.66 -9.18 -2.58
C VAL A 9 -0.96 -8.22 -3.54
N THR A 10 0.12 -7.56 -3.11
CA THR A 10 0.83 -6.58 -3.95
C THR A 10 1.92 -7.21 -4.81
N GLY A 11 2.36 -8.44 -4.48
CA GLY A 11 3.51 -9.08 -5.10
C GLY A 11 4.85 -8.42 -4.75
N LEU A 12 4.86 -7.41 -3.86
CA LEU A 12 6.05 -6.66 -3.53
C LEU A 12 6.83 -7.31 -2.37
N PRO A 13 8.18 -7.33 -2.42
CA PRO A 13 8.99 -7.69 -1.28
C PRO A 13 8.81 -6.72 -0.11
N ARG A 14 8.96 -7.25 1.11
CA ARG A 14 8.90 -6.45 2.36
C ARG A 14 9.78 -5.20 2.31
N ALA A 15 11.00 -5.31 1.79
CA ALA A 15 11.94 -4.18 1.71
C ALA A 15 11.38 -3.04 0.84
N THR A 16 10.84 -3.37 -0.33
CA THR A 16 10.21 -2.42 -1.24
C THR A 16 9.01 -1.74 -0.60
N ILE A 17 8.18 -2.49 0.13
CA ILE A 17 7.04 -1.90 0.86
C ILE A 17 7.51 -0.83 1.84
N TYR A 18 8.55 -1.11 2.65
CA TYR A 18 9.09 -0.11 3.58
C TYR A 18 9.77 1.06 2.88
N GLU A 19 10.44 0.82 1.75
CA GLU A 19 11.04 1.89 0.94
C GLU A 19 9.95 2.84 0.40
N MET A 20 8.87 2.28 -0.16
CA MET A 20 7.75 3.06 -0.67
C MET A 20 7.00 3.79 0.45
N MET A 21 6.89 3.19 1.64
CA MET A 21 6.38 3.89 2.82
C MET A 21 7.27 5.08 3.20
N GLY A 22 8.59 4.93 3.12
CA GLY A 22 9.55 6.02 3.34
C GLY A 22 9.44 7.13 2.30
N LYS A 23 9.11 6.77 1.06
CA LYS A 23 8.84 7.71 -0.05
C LYS A 23 7.43 8.30 -0.02
N GLY A 24 6.55 7.82 0.85
CA GLY A 24 5.14 8.25 0.91
C GLY A 24 4.27 7.74 -0.24
N THR A 25 4.75 6.78 -1.03
CA THR A 25 4.04 6.22 -2.20
C THR A 25 3.32 4.91 -1.88
N PHE A 26 3.28 4.50 -0.61
CA PHE A 26 2.55 3.34 -0.12
C PHE A 26 1.87 3.66 1.23
N PRO A 27 0.68 3.08 1.52
CA PRO A 27 -0.01 3.29 2.78
C PRO A 27 0.84 3.01 4.02
N LYS A 28 0.72 3.87 5.03
CA LYS A 28 1.44 3.72 6.29
C LYS A 28 0.84 2.58 7.12
N GLN A 29 1.69 1.87 7.84
CA GLN A 29 1.23 0.85 8.77
C GLN A 29 0.55 1.47 10.00
N VAL A 30 -0.52 0.83 10.46
CA VAL A 30 -1.22 1.14 11.71
C VAL A 30 -0.73 0.20 12.80
N ARG A 31 -0.47 0.73 13.99
CA ARG A 31 -0.18 -0.08 15.18
C ARG A 31 -1.48 -0.71 15.69
N LEU A 32 -1.53 -2.04 15.69
CA LEU A 32 -2.65 -2.81 16.23
C LEU A 32 -2.41 -3.18 17.70
N SER A 33 -1.14 -3.35 18.07
CA SER A 33 -0.72 -3.57 19.46
C SER A 33 0.76 -3.15 19.62
N PRO A 34 1.32 -3.16 20.84
CA PRO A 34 2.73 -2.83 21.06
C PRO A 34 3.72 -3.69 20.25
N ARG A 35 3.33 -4.93 19.91
CA ARG A 35 4.17 -5.89 19.16
C ARG A 35 3.65 -6.18 17.75
N ALA A 36 2.56 -5.52 17.32
CA ALA A 36 1.90 -5.82 16.06
C ALA A 36 1.54 -4.57 15.28
N VAL A 37 1.88 -4.60 13.99
CA VAL A 37 1.48 -3.60 13.00
C VAL A 37 0.76 -4.29 11.85
N GLY A 38 -0.06 -3.53 11.15
CA GLY A 38 -0.74 -3.97 9.94
C GLY A 38 -1.18 -2.81 9.07
N TRP A 39 -1.77 -3.13 7.93
CA TRP A 39 -2.32 -2.18 6.99
C TRP A 39 -3.84 -2.33 6.92
N ILE A 40 -4.52 -1.22 6.69
CA ILE A 40 -5.94 -1.22 6.41
C ILE A 40 -6.12 -1.75 4.99
N GLU A 41 -6.99 -2.75 4.83
CA GLU A 41 -7.21 -3.40 3.53
C GLU A 41 -7.71 -2.41 2.47
N SER A 42 -8.62 -1.51 2.84
CA SER A 42 -9.14 -0.50 1.92
C SER A 42 -8.06 0.44 1.40
N GLU A 43 -7.05 0.78 2.20
CA GLU A 43 -5.94 1.64 1.77
C GLU A 43 -5.03 0.91 0.78
N VAL A 44 -4.72 -0.37 1.03
CA VAL A 44 -3.92 -1.20 0.11
C VAL A 44 -4.67 -1.43 -1.21
N SER A 45 -5.98 -1.65 -1.16
CA SER A 45 -6.83 -1.76 -2.36
C SER A 45 -6.98 -0.43 -3.08
N ALA A 46 -7.06 0.70 -2.38
CA ALA A 46 -7.03 2.03 -3.00
C ALA A 46 -5.72 2.26 -3.74
N TRP A 47 -4.59 2.00 -3.09
CA TRP A 47 -3.27 2.11 -3.71
C TRP A 47 -3.14 1.24 -4.98
N GLN A 48 -3.64 -0.01 -4.97
CA GLN A 48 -3.65 -0.84 -6.18
C GLN A 48 -4.48 -0.23 -7.30
N ARG A 49 -5.65 0.34 -6.99
CA ARG A 49 -6.49 1.03 -7.96
C ARG A 49 -5.80 2.27 -8.54
N ASP A 50 -5.13 3.05 -7.70
CA ASP A 50 -4.37 4.22 -8.15
C ASP A 50 -3.25 3.80 -9.11
N ARG A 51 -2.53 2.71 -8.81
CA ARG A 51 -1.50 2.15 -9.70
C ARG A 51 -2.07 1.65 -11.04
N ILE A 52 -3.28 1.07 -11.02
CA ILE A 52 -3.98 0.65 -12.24
C ILE A 52 -4.39 1.88 -13.05
N ALA A 53 -4.94 2.92 -12.40
CA ALA A 53 -5.34 4.15 -13.06
C ALA A 53 -4.14 4.90 -13.67
N GLU A 54 -3.02 4.99 -12.96
CA GLU A 54 -1.76 5.55 -13.46
C GLU A 54 -1.25 4.77 -14.68
N ARG A 55 -1.30 3.43 -14.65
CA ARG A 55 -0.91 2.58 -15.79
C ARG A 55 -1.81 2.80 -17.00
N ASP A 56 -3.11 2.90 -16.77
CA ASP A 56 -4.12 3.02 -17.81
C ASP A 56 -4.30 4.47 -18.30
N GLY A 57 -3.56 5.42 -17.73
CA GLY A 57 -3.61 6.84 -18.10
C GLY A 57 -4.91 7.53 -17.70
N ILE A 58 -5.68 6.94 -16.78
CA ILE A 58 -6.90 7.54 -16.23
C ILE A 58 -6.48 8.44 -15.07
N GLU A 59 -5.68 9.47 -15.36
CA GLU A 59 -5.45 10.56 -14.43
C GLU A 59 -6.74 11.38 -14.36
N GLY A 60 -7.63 10.99 -13.44
CA GLY A 60 -8.62 11.93 -12.92
C GLY A 60 -7.87 13.05 -12.21
N LYS A 61 -7.51 14.11 -12.95
CA LYS A 61 -7.23 15.43 -12.39
C LYS A 61 -8.43 15.82 -11.53
N ALA A 62 -8.37 15.52 -10.24
CA ALA A 62 -9.17 16.22 -9.26
C ALA A 62 -8.49 17.58 -9.05
N ALA A 63 -9.15 18.60 -9.59
CA ALA A 63 -8.92 20.01 -9.31
C ALA A 63 -9.15 20.34 -7.83
#